data_AF-A0A1P8TLM3-F1
#
_entry.id   AF-A0A1P8TLM3-F1
#
_cell.length_a   1.000
_cell.length_b   1.000
_cell.length_c   1.000
_cell.angle_alpha   90.00
_cell.angle_beta   90.00
_cell.angle_gamma   90.00
#
_symmetry.space_group_name_H-M   'P 1'
#
loop_
_entity.id
_entity.type
_entity.pdbx_description
1 polymer ?
#
loop_
_entity_poly.entity_id
_entity_poly.type
_entity_poly.pdbx_seq_one_letter_code
_entity_poly.pdbx_strand_id
1 'polypeptide(L)'
;MLSSVPVRNAGVSLTLCCSLLVGATACGNDNAKEAEASAPSASSSAEKQKFAKTRFVANAGLAAGATYQWIVKPWRAGKFKKGADGRKFALVKAGLAGAFTYNRLKAATKNAKGDPTLSKAVAPLSESIEKLKDLPSKLRKGDSTDSIVKDFDGVINSVKGAGKEAGAEVKDKVPSAGELGNG
;
A
#
# COMPACT_ATOMS: atom_id res chain seq x y z
N MET A 1 -25.75 39.41 -18.13
CA MET A 1 -24.85 38.81 -19.14
C MET A 1 -23.80 38.01 -18.38
N LEU A 2 -24.01 36.69 -18.24
CA LEU A 2 -23.14 35.80 -17.46
C LEU A 2 -21.93 35.39 -18.32
N SER A 3 -20.74 35.73 -17.87
CA SER A 3 -19.46 35.32 -18.48
C SER A 3 -19.12 33.88 -18.10
N SER A 4 -18.84 33.06 -19.10
CA SER A 4 -18.48 31.64 -18.98
C SER A 4 -17.00 31.44 -18.65
N VAL A 5 -16.72 30.52 -17.71
CA VAL A 5 -15.39 30.02 -17.34
C VAL A 5 -14.87 29.06 -18.43
N PRO A 6 -13.59 29.12 -18.85
CA PRO A 6 -13.04 28.19 -19.83
C PRO A 6 -12.70 26.82 -19.21
N VAL A 7 -13.63 25.89 -19.35
CA VAL A 7 -13.45 24.44 -19.12
C VAL A 7 -12.70 23.84 -20.31
N ARG A 8 -11.37 23.92 -20.31
CA ARG A 8 -10.50 23.30 -21.32
C ARG A 8 -9.47 22.42 -20.62
N ASN A 9 -9.92 21.28 -20.09
CA ASN A 9 -9.13 20.04 -19.96
C ASN A 9 -9.86 18.86 -19.27
N ALA A 10 -11.17 18.95 -19.02
CA ALA A 10 -11.95 17.88 -18.41
C ALA A 10 -12.71 17.00 -19.44
N GLY A 11 -12.07 16.66 -20.56
CA GLY A 11 -12.76 16.12 -21.75
C GLY A 11 -12.25 14.80 -22.34
N VAL A 12 -11.42 14.02 -21.62
CA VAL A 12 -10.95 12.71 -22.13
C VAL A 12 -11.22 11.54 -21.17
N SER A 13 -11.72 11.79 -19.96
CA SER A 13 -11.95 10.72 -18.98
C SER A 13 -13.42 10.32 -18.79
N LEU A 14 -14.36 10.93 -19.53
CA LEU A 14 -15.80 10.66 -19.43
C LEU A 14 -16.38 10.02 -20.70
N THR A 15 -15.60 9.17 -21.37
CA THR A 15 -16.06 8.33 -22.49
C THR A 15 -15.61 6.88 -22.31
N LEU A 16 -15.50 6.45 -21.05
CA LEU A 16 -15.20 5.04 -20.69
C LEU A 16 -16.23 4.44 -19.70
N CYS A 17 -17.27 5.19 -19.33
CA CYS A 17 -18.27 4.74 -18.35
C CYS A 17 -19.72 4.67 -18.87
N CYS A 18 -19.98 4.89 -20.17
CA CYS A 18 -21.36 4.88 -20.70
C CYS A 18 -21.71 3.68 -21.60
N SER A 19 -20.83 2.71 -21.79
CA SER A 19 -21.10 1.53 -22.62
C SER A 19 -21.73 0.33 -21.87
N LEU A 20 -22.12 0.47 -20.60
CA LEU A 20 -22.59 -0.64 -19.76
C LEU A 20 -24.11 -0.68 -19.48
N LEU A 21 -24.95 0.12 -20.14
CA LEU A 21 -26.38 0.22 -19.79
C LEU A 21 -27.35 0.27 -20.99
N VAL A 22 -27.06 -0.38 -22.11
CA VAL A 22 -28.04 -0.51 -23.20
C VAL A 22 -28.21 -1.98 -23.58
N GLY A 23 -29.41 -2.53 -23.38
CA GLY A 23 -29.79 -3.78 -24.03
C GLY A 23 -30.75 -4.73 -23.31
N ALA A 24 -31.66 -4.26 -22.46
CA ALA A 24 -32.74 -5.11 -21.92
C ALA A 24 -34.12 -4.51 -22.19
N THR A 25 -34.48 -4.37 -23.47
CA THR A 25 -35.89 -4.30 -23.89
C THR A 25 -36.09 -4.95 -25.26
N ALA A 26 -37.20 -5.68 -25.36
CA ALA A 26 -37.96 -6.07 -26.55
C ALA A 26 -37.52 -7.31 -27.37
N CYS A 27 -38.50 -8.20 -27.53
CA CYS A 27 -38.56 -9.40 -28.36
C CYS A 27 -38.26 -9.12 -29.85
N GLY A 28 -37.65 -10.08 -30.54
CA GLY A 28 -37.59 -10.06 -31.99
C GLY A 28 -36.62 -11.09 -32.57
N ASN A 29 -37.16 -11.94 -33.44
CA ASN A 29 -36.55 -13.04 -34.17
C ASN A 29 -35.20 -12.74 -34.89
N ASP A 30 -34.43 -13.80 -35.07
CA ASP A 30 -33.44 -14.08 -36.13
C ASP A 30 -32.02 -13.49 -36.08
N ASN A 31 -31.09 -14.41 -35.76
CA ASN A 31 -29.76 -14.58 -36.34
C ASN A 31 -28.74 -13.45 -36.08
N ALA A 32 -28.22 -13.39 -34.86
CA ALA A 32 -27.01 -12.65 -34.53
C ALA A 32 -25.90 -13.63 -34.13
N LYS A 33 -24.88 -13.66 -34.99
CA LYS A 33 -23.60 -14.34 -34.85
C LYS A 33 -23.02 -14.07 -33.45
N GLU A 34 -23.00 -15.10 -32.61
CA GLU A 34 -22.40 -15.07 -31.28
C GLU A 34 -20.91 -14.71 -31.40
N ALA A 35 -20.57 -13.51 -30.95
CA ALA A 35 -19.20 -13.20 -30.59
C ALA A 35 -18.93 -13.94 -29.28
N GLU A 36 -18.12 -15.01 -29.34
CA GLU A 36 -17.58 -15.67 -28.15
C GLU A 36 -16.86 -14.63 -27.29
N ALA A 37 -17.55 -14.13 -26.27
CA ALA A 37 -16.92 -13.43 -25.17
C ALA A 37 -16.00 -14.44 -24.48
N SER A 38 -14.69 -14.32 -24.73
CA SER A 38 -13.69 -15.09 -24.00
C SER A 38 -13.88 -14.84 -22.50
N ALA A 39 -14.45 -15.81 -21.79
CA ALA A 39 -14.60 -15.75 -20.36
C ALA A 39 -13.20 -15.57 -19.73
N PRO A 40 -13.05 -14.73 -18.68
CA PRO A 40 -11.76 -14.59 -18.02
C PRO A 40 -11.32 -15.96 -17.50
N SER A 41 -10.25 -16.51 -18.07
CA SER A 41 -9.72 -17.80 -17.67
C SER A 41 -9.14 -17.68 -16.26
N ALA A 42 -9.55 -18.59 -15.37
CA ALA A 42 -9.02 -18.63 -14.02
C ALA A 42 -7.51 -18.84 -14.09
N SER A 43 -6.74 -17.88 -13.55
CA SER A 43 -5.28 -17.94 -13.54
C SER A 43 -4.77 -19.22 -12.84
N SER A 44 -3.73 -19.84 -13.40
CA SER A 44 -3.14 -21.08 -12.86
C SER A 44 -2.51 -20.87 -11.49
N SER A 45 -2.29 -21.95 -10.74
CA SER A 45 -1.67 -21.89 -9.41
C SER A 45 -0.27 -21.26 -9.43
N ALA A 46 0.51 -21.48 -10.49
CA ALA A 46 1.86 -20.91 -10.63
C ALA A 46 1.81 -19.39 -10.88
N GLU A 47 0.86 -18.92 -11.68
CA GLU A 47 0.67 -17.48 -11.90
C GLU A 47 0.20 -16.77 -10.64
N LYS A 48 -0.73 -17.38 -9.88
CA LYS A 48 -1.17 -16.87 -8.57
C LYS A 48 0.00 -16.67 -7.60
N GLN A 49 0.96 -17.60 -7.57
CA GLN A 49 2.17 -17.50 -6.75
C GLN A 49 3.10 -16.35 -7.21
N LYS A 50 3.31 -16.19 -8.53
CA LYS A 50 4.11 -15.06 -9.06
C LYS A 50 3.50 -13.70 -8.72
N PHE A 51 2.18 -13.58 -8.81
CA PHE A 51 1.49 -12.37 -8.39
C PHE A 51 1.57 -12.16 -6.88
N ALA A 52 1.58 -13.22 -6.07
CA ALA A 52 1.75 -13.13 -4.63
C ALA A 52 3.11 -12.52 -4.27
N LYS A 53 4.22 -13.03 -4.84
CA LYS A 53 5.56 -12.47 -4.66
C LYS A 53 5.65 -11.01 -5.12
N THR A 54 5.10 -10.70 -6.28
CA THR A 54 5.10 -9.34 -6.83
C THR A 54 4.33 -8.36 -5.93
N ARG A 55 3.15 -8.76 -5.47
CA ARG A 55 2.32 -7.95 -4.56
C ARG A 55 2.95 -7.82 -3.19
N PHE A 56 3.66 -8.83 -2.70
CA PHE A 56 4.48 -8.73 -1.49
C PHE A 56 5.52 -7.62 -1.64
N VAL A 57 6.35 -7.66 -2.69
CA VAL A 57 7.39 -6.65 -2.94
C VAL A 57 6.80 -5.25 -3.07
N ALA A 58 5.71 -5.11 -3.81
CA ALA A 58 5.04 -3.81 -3.98
C ALA A 58 4.56 -3.23 -2.65
N ASN A 59 3.84 -4.01 -1.84
CA ASN A 59 3.33 -3.55 -0.55
C ASN A 59 4.45 -3.30 0.47
N ALA A 60 5.42 -4.22 0.56
CA ALA A 60 6.56 -4.09 1.44
C ALA A 60 7.45 -2.88 1.06
N GLY A 61 7.63 -2.63 -0.24
CA GLY A 61 8.40 -1.49 -0.73
C GLY A 61 7.74 -0.16 -0.40
N LEU A 62 6.41 -0.07 -0.54
CA LEU A 62 5.63 1.10 -0.14
C LEU A 62 5.71 1.35 1.37
N ALA A 63 5.60 0.29 2.17
CA ALA A 63 5.76 0.36 3.63
C ALA A 63 7.17 0.86 4.03
N ALA A 64 8.21 0.30 3.39
CA ALA A 64 9.59 0.68 3.63
C ALA A 64 9.86 2.15 3.25
N GLY A 65 9.38 2.59 2.08
CA GLY A 65 9.56 3.96 1.65
C GLY A 65 8.78 4.97 2.49
N ALA A 66 7.55 4.64 2.92
CA ALA A 66 6.77 5.47 3.85
C ALA A 66 7.50 5.65 5.19
N THR A 67 7.98 4.54 5.76
CA THR A 67 8.75 4.53 7.01
C THR A 67 10.00 5.37 6.89
N TYR A 68 10.79 5.15 5.83
CA TYR A 68 12.04 5.89 5.65
C TYR A 68 11.80 7.39 5.49
N GLN A 69 10.89 7.80 4.58
CA GLN A 69 10.71 9.21 4.26
C GLN A 69 10.07 10.03 5.38
N TRP A 70 9.10 9.45 6.09
CA TRP A 70 8.22 10.22 6.98
C TRP A 70 8.38 9.88 8.46
N ILE A 71 9.13 8.82 8.80
CA ILE A 71 9.44 8.43 10.17
C ILE A 71 10.94 8.55 10.43
N VAL A 72 11.77 7.78 9.72
CA VAL A 72 13.22 7.69 9.98
C VAL A 72 13.95 8.98 9.61
N LYS A 73 13.73 9.50 8.40
CA LYS A 73 14.42 10.72 7.94
C LYS A 73 14.12 11.95 8.81
N PRO A 74 12.87 12.30 9.13
CA PRO A 74 12.58 13.43 10.03
C PRO A 74 13.08 13.17 11.46
N TRP A 75 13.08 11.93 11.94
CA TRP A 75 13.70 11.57 13.22
C TRP A 75 15.19 11.89 13.23
N ARG A 76 15.95 11.42 12.21
CA ARG A 76 17.39 11.69 12.05
C ARG A 76 17.68 13.18 11.94
N ALA A 77 16.78 13.94 11.31
CA ALA A 77 16.86 15.40 11.21
C ALA A 77 16.46 16.12 12.51
N GLY A 78 16.13 15.41 13.59
CA GLY A 78 15.74 15.99 14.87
C GLY A 78 14.36 16.66 14.87
N LYS A 79 13.53 16.46 13.83
CA LYS A 79 12.23 17.12 13.66
C LYS A 79 11.19 16.73 14.72
N PHE A 80 11.42 15.64 15.45
CA PHE A 80 10.53 15.21 16.54
C PHE A 80 10.92 15.79 17.92
N LYS A 81 12.10 16.40 18.04
CA LYS A 81 12.59 17.00 19.29
C LYS A 81 11.71 18.18 19.71
N LYS A 82 11.58 18.41 21.03
CA LYS A 82 10.84 19.55 21.57
C LYS A 82 11.46 20.85 21.06
N GLY A 83 10.61 21.78 20.61
CA GLY A 83 11.06 23.07 20.05
C GLY A 83 11.54 23.04 18.59
N ALA A 84 11.62 21.86 17.95
CA ALA A 84 11.98 21.78 16.54
C ALA A 84 10.92 22.43 15.64
N ASP A 85 11.37 23.21 14.66
CA ASP A 85 10.48 23.81 13.68
C ASP A 85 9.76 22.75 12.83
N GLY A 86 8.45 22.93 12.66
CA GLY A 86 7.57 21.98 11.97
C GLY A 86 7.30 20.67 12.73
N ARG A 87 7.64 20.56 14.03
CA ARG A 87 7.47 19.32 14.82
C ARG A 87 6.07 18.72 14.73
N LYS A 88 5.02 19.54 14.87
CA LYS A 88 3.63 19.05 14.82
C LYS A 88 3.30 18.40 13.47
N PHE A 89 3.68 19.06 12.38
CA PHE A 89 3.50 18.50 11.03
C PHE A 89 4.29 17.22 10.82
N ALA A 90 5.53 17.16 11.33
CA ALA A 90 6.35 15.96 11.25
C ALA A 90 5.67 14.79 12.00
N LEU A 91 5.16 15.02 13.21
CA LEU A 91 4.46 14.00 14.00
C LEU A 91 3.17 13.53 13.32
N VAL A 92 2.38 14.43 12.73
CA VAL A 92 1.17 14.07 11.98
C VAL A 92 1.52 13.20 10.76
N LYS A 93 2.52 13.60 9.97
CA LYS A 93 2.99 12.80 8.82
C LYS A 93 3.52 11.44 9.24
N ALA A 94 4.28 11.39 10.34
CA ALA A 94 4.80 10.14 10.89
C ALA A 94 3.66 9.22 11.36
N GLY A 95 2.63 9.76 12.00
CA GLY A 95 1.44 9.01 12.40
C GLY A 95 0.69 8.40 11.20
N LEU A 96 0.43 9.21 10.17
CA LEU A 96 -0.20 8.74 8.93
C LEU A 96 0.67 7.69 8.22
N ALA A 97 1.97 7.93 8.11
CA ALA A 97 2.91 6.99 7.53
C ALA A 97 3.00 5.67 8.31
N GLY A 98 2.93 5.73 9.65
CA GLY A 98 2.93 4.54 10.50
C GLY A 98 1.67 3.69 10.29
N ALA A 99 0.50 4.32 10.21
CA ALA A 99 -0.76 3.64 9.91
C ALA A 99 -0.76 2.99 8.52
N PHE A 100 -0.35 3.75 7.50
CA PHE A 100 -0.16 3.25 6.14
C PHE A 100 0.80 2.06 6.09
N THR A 101 1.96 2.19 6.77
CA THR A 101 2.97 1.13 6.86
C THR A 101 2.37 -0.14 7.44
N TYR A 102 1.64 -0.04 8.55
CA TYR A 102 0.99 -1.21 9.16
C TYR A 102 0.01 -1.90 8.20
N ASN A 103 -0.85 -1.13 7.50
CA ASN A 103 -1.79 -1.72 6.55
C ASN A 103 -1.09 -2.41 5.37
N ARG A 104 -0.06 -1.76 4.81
CA ARG A 104 0.73 -2.33 3.71
C ARG A 104 1.52 -3.55 4.14
N LEU A 105 2.07 -3.57 5.35
CA LEU A 105 2.73 -4.76 5.89
C LEU A 105 1.75 -5.91 6.09
N LYS A 106 0.52 -5.67 6.57
CA LYS A 106 -0.52 -6.72 6.61
C LYS A 106 -0.87 -7.25 5.22
N ALA A 107 -0.98 -6.37 4.22
CA ALA A 107 -1.20 -6.77 2.85
C ALA A 107 -0.02 -7.60 2.31
N ALA A 108 1.22 -7.18 2.59
CA ALA A 108 2.43 -7.92 2.24
C ALA A 108 2.41 -9.32 2.87
N THR A 109 2.12 -9.44 4.17
CA THR A 109 2.01 -10.73 4.86
C THR A 109 0.92 -11.62 4.26
N LYS A 110 -0.23 -11.06 3.88
CA LYS A 110 -1.28 -11.83 3.19
C LYS A 110 -0.78 -12.36 1.83
N ASN A 111 -0.02 -11.55 1.09
CA ASN A 111 0.58 -11.98 -0.17
C ASN A 111 1.68 -13.03 0.06
N ALA A 112 2.51 -12.89 1.09
CA ALA A 112 3.55 -13.84 1.45
C ALA A 112 3.01 -15.25 1.74
N LYS A 113 1.79 -15.38 2.29
CA LYS A 113 1.10 -16.68 2.47
C LYS A 113 0.83 -17.41 1.16
N GLY A 114 0.68 -16.67 0.05
CA GLY A 114 0.42 -17.21 -1.28
C GLY A 114 1.66 -17.63 -2.04
N ASP A 115 2.86 -17.46 -1.48
CA ASP A 115 4.13 -17.83 -2.10
C ASP A 115 4.89 -18.83 -1.21
N PRO A 116 5.26 -20.02 -1.73
CA PRO A 116 5.94 -21.06 -0.94
C PRO A 116 7.25 -20.59 -0.31
N THR A 117 8.00 -19.72 -0.99
CA THR A 117 9.30 -19.25 -0.51
C THR A 117 9.18 -18.21 0.60
N LEU A 118 8.15 -17.36 0.54
CA LEU A 118 7.85 -16.36 1.57
C LEU A 118 7.04 -16.91 2.75
N SER A 119 6.32 -18.02 2.56
CA SER A 119 5.42 -18.61 3.58
C SER A 119 6.12 -18.91 4.91
N LYS A 120 7.40 -19.30 4.87
CA LYS A 120 8.23 -19.59 6.06
C LYS A 120 8.51 -18.35 6.91
N ALA A 121 8.53 -17.18 6.29
CA ALA A 121 8.74 -15.91 6.99
C ALA A 121 7.43 -15.31 7.53
N VAL A 122 6.26 -15.85 7.17
CA VAL A 122 4.97 -15.24 7.53
C VAL A 122 4.76 -15.16 9.05
N ALA A 123 5.09 -16.22 9.78
CA ALA A 123 4.93 -16.23 11.25
C ALA A 123 5.81 -15.15 11.92
N PRO A 124 7.14 -15.13 11.74
CA PRO A 124 7.98 -14.10 12.35
C PRO A 124 7.68 -12.68 11.85
N LEU A 125 7.26 -12.52 10.60
CA LEU A 125 6.81 -11.22 10.09
C LEU A 125 5.51 -10.76 10.74
N SER A 126 4.54 -11.67 10.92
CA SER A 126 3.26 -11.34 11.57
C SER A 126 3.49 -10.91 13.01
N GLU A 127 4.31 -11.64 13.77
CA GLU A 127 4.67 -11.27 15.14
C GLU A 127 5.35 -9.89 15.20
N SER A 128 6.26 -9.62 14.27
CA SER A 128 6.95 -8.33 14.16
C SER A 128 5.98 -7.19 13.83
N ILE A 129 5.01 -7.43 12.95
CA ILE A 129 3.98 -6.45 12.58
C ILE A 129 3.00 -6.20 13.73
N GLU A 130 2.60 -7.24 14.48
CA GLU A 130 1.72 -7.09 15.64
C GLU A 130 2.36 -6.22 16.74
N LYS A 131 3.69 -6.25 16.89
CA LYS A 131 4.39 -5.30 17.81
C LYS A 131 4.15 -3.83 17.45
N LEU A 132 3.86 -3.52 16.18
CA LEU A 132 3.53 -2.16 15.75
C LEU A 132 2.15 -1.72 16.24
N LYS A 133 1.22 -2.64 16.50
CA LYS A 133 -0.13 -2.35 17.01
C LYS A 133 -0.12 -1.74 18.40
N ASP A 134 0.90 -2.07 19.20
CA ASP A 134 1.05 -1.56 20.57
C ASP A 134 1.71 -0.18 20.63
N LEU A 135 2.26 0.31 19.52
CA LEU A 135 2.95 1.60 19.45
C LEU A 135 2.09 2.81 19.88
N PRO A 136 0.79 2.92 19.54
CA PRO A 136 -0.05 4.01 20.05
C PRO A 136 -0.16 4.02 21.58
N SER A 137 -0.16 2.84 22.20
CA SER A 137 -0.18 2.70 23.66
C SER A 137 1.16 3.09 24.27
N LYS A 138 2.26 2.63 23.67
CA LYS A 138 3.64 3.00 24.04
C LYS A 138 3.86 4.52 23.97
N LEU A 139 3.41 5.15 22.89
CA LEU A 139 3.51 6.60 22.69
C LEU A 139 2.76 7.38 23.78
N ARG A 140 1.57 6.91 24.20
CA ARG A 140 0.80 7.52 25.29
C ARG A 140 1.47 7.36 26.65
N LYS A 141 2.16 6.24 26.88
CA LYS A 141 2.90 5.95 28.12
C LYS A 141 4.23 6.70 28.24
N GLY A 142 4.59 7.49 27.22
CA GLY A 142 5.80 8.29 27.22
C GLY A 142 7.04 7.57 26.69
N ASP A 143 6.87 6.43 25.99
CA ASP A 143 7.99 5.83 25.28
C ASP A 143 8.57 6.84 24.28
N SER A 144 9.89 7.00 24.35
CA SER A 144 10.60 8.01 23.56
C SER A 144 10.43 7.72 22.07
N THR A 145 10.24 8.77 21.27
CA THR A 145 10.10 8.67 19.80
C THR A 145 11.20 7.82 19.16
N ASP A 146 12.41 7.83 19.73
CA ASP A 146 13.54 7.00 19.33
C ASP A 146 13.25 5.50 19.36
N SER A 147 12.54 5.02 20.39
CA SER A 147 12.16 3.60 20.53
C SER A 147 11.17 3.21 19.43
N ILE A 148 10.16 4.06 19.21
CA ILE A 148 9.11 3.84 18.21
C ILE A 148 9.70 3.81 16.79
N VAL A 149 10.62 4.74 16.48
CA VAL A 149 11.28 4.80 15.18
C VAL A 149 12.13 3.54 14.96
N LYS A 150 12.85 3.07 15.98
CA LYS A 150 13.62 1.82 15.92
C LYS A 150 12.75 0.59 15.74
N ASP A 151 11.58 0.54 16.38
CA ASP A 151 10.60 -0.55 16.19
C ASP A 151 10.16 -0.62 14.72
N PHE A 152 9.76 0.52 14.12
CA PHE A 152 9.40 0.56 12.69
C PHE A 152 10.56 0.18 11.78
N ASP A 153 11.75 0.74 11.99
CA ASP A 153 12.93 0.45 11.18
C ASP A 153 13.33 -1.03 11.25
N GLY A 154 13.29 -1.61 12.46
CA GLY A 154 13.53 -3.04 12.69
C GLY A 154 12.54 -3.93 11.94
N VAL A 155 11.24 -3.65 12.02
CA VAL A 155 10.21 -4.41 11.29
C VAL A 155 10.43 -4.32 9.79
N ILE A 156 10.70 -3.13 9.25
CA ILE A 156 10.97 -2.94 7.82
C ILE A 156 12.22 -3.71 7.39
N ASN A 157 13.29 -3.67 8.17
CA ASN A 157 14.51 -4.42 7.86
C ASN A 157 14.27 -5.94 7.88
N SER A 158 13.48 -6.46 8.82
CA SER A 158 13.07 -7.87 8.82
C SER A 158 12.27 -8.26 7.58
N VAL A 159 11.34 -7.40 7.15
CA VAL A 159 10.55 -7.61 5.92
C VAL A 159 11.45 -7.61 4.67
N LYS A 160 12.39 -6.67 4.58
CA LYS A 160 13.35 -6.61 3.48
C LYS A 160 14.29 -7.82 3.46
N GLY A 161 14.72 -8.28 4.63
CA GLY A 161 15.51 -9.50 4.82
C GLY A 161 14.77 -10.73 4.31
N ALA A 162 13.55 -10.97 4.80
CA ALA A 162 12.71 -12.07 4.37
C ALA A 162 12.44 -12.05 2.85
N GLY A 163 12.19 -10.86 2.29
CA GLY A 163 12.08 -10.67 0.85
C GLY A 163 13.35 -11.09 0.11
N LYS A 164 14.51 -10.62 0.54
CA LYS A 164 15.80 -10.97 -0.06
C LYS A 164 16.08 -12.47 -0.01
N GLU A 165 15.83 -13.13 1.13
CA GLU A 165 16.02 -14.57 1.29
C GLU A 165 15.11 -15.40 0.38
N ALA A 166 13.89 -14.91 0.12
CA ALA A 166 12.94 -15.53 -0.78
C ALA A 166 13.11 -15.13 -2.27
N GLY A 167 14.18 -14.40 -2.63
CA GLY A 167 14.41 -13.90 -3.98
C GLY A 167 13.39 -12.84 -4.44
N ALA A 168 12.80 -12.12 -3.49
CA ALA A 168 11.79 -11.08 -3.64
C ALA A 168 12.32 -9.77 -3.05
N GLU A 169 13.37 -9.22 -3.66
CA GLU A 169 14.07 -8.04 -3.14
C GLU A 169 13.12 -6.85 -2.95
N VAL A 170 13.02 -6.35 -1.72
CA VAL A 170 12.18 -5.21 -1.36
C VAL A 170 13.01 -3.93 -1.40
N LYS A 171 12.62 -3.00 -2.27
CA LYS A 171 13.22 -1.67 -2.39
C LYS A 171 12.25 -0.62 -1.90
N ASP A 172 12.79 0.42 -1.28
CA ASP A 172 12.01 1.53 -0.75
C ASP A 172 11.28 2.23 -1.90
N LYS A 173 9.96 2.33 -1.78
CA LYS A 173 9.09 3.09 -2.69
C LYS A 173 8.31 4.09 -1.87
N VAL A 174 8.57 5.36 -2.12
CA VAL A 174 7.88 6.44 -1.40
C VAL A 174 6.45 6.52 -1.93
N PRO A 175 5.42 6.32 -1.09
CA PRO A 175 4.05 6.52 -1.51
C PRO A 175 3.78 7.99 -1.81
N SER A 176 2.88 8.26 -2.75
CA SER A 176 2.34 9.59 -2.98
C SER A 176 1.51 10.08 -1.78
N ALA A 177 1.27 11.38 -1.71
CA ALA A 177 0.47 11.96 -0.63
C ALA A 177 -0.96 11.41 -0.58
N GLY A 178 -1.58 11.15 -1.74
CA GLY A 178 -2.90 10.55 -1.84
C GLY A 178 -2.93 9.10 -1.37
N GLU A 179 -1.87 8.32 -1.64
CA GLU A 179 -1.75 6.95 -1.15
C GLU A 179 -1.57 6.89 0.37
N LEU A 180 -0.80 7.83 0.94
CA LEU A 180 -0.57 7.91 2.38
C LEU A 180 -1.84 8.26 3.16
N GLY A 181 -2.75 9.04 2.56
CA GLY A 181 -4.01 9.46 3.19
C GLY A 181 -5.16 8.45 3.08
N ASN A 182 -5.12 7.54 2.10
CA ASN A 182 -6.21 6.58 1.83
C ASN A 182 -5.83 5.12 2.11
N GLY A 183 -4.62 4.88 2.59
CA GLY A 183 -3.99 3.56 2.55
C GLY A 183 -3.92 2.79 3.84
#